data_AF-A0A1F8N7P8-F1
#
_entry.id   AF-A0A1F8N7P8-F1
#
_cell.length_a   1.000
_cell.length_b   1.000
_cell.length_c   1.000
_cell.angle_alpha   90.00
_cell.angle_beta   90.00
_cell.angle_gamma   90.00
#
_symmetry.space_group_name_H-M   'P 1'
#
loop_
_entity.id
_entity.type
_entity.pdbx_description
1 polymer ?
#
loop_
_entity_poly.entity_id
_entity_poly.type
_entity_poly.pdbx_seq_one_letter_code
_entity_poly.pdbx_strand_id
1 'polypeptide(L)'
;MGKWLVRLVQAAAVTVTLAAVCQELEKPPGQRTWHGKVGFIPYDFRPPTVDRLKELCWNPDESRIFTSSIWGIGWGINFFALFERLRIIGEYYVTEDDFLMPTESLRKILVNRPVVP
;
A
#
# COMPACT_ATOMS: atom_id res chain seq x y z
N MET A 1 -21.75 -13.32 -1.02
CA MET A 1 -21.01 -13.52 0.25
C MET A 1 -22.02 -13.80 1.37
N GLY A 2 -21.95 -14.95 2.05
CA GLY A 2 -22.94 -15.29 3.09
C GLY A 2 -22.84 -14.34 4.28
N LYS A 3 -23.95 -13.71 4.69
CA LYS A 3 -24.01 -12.73 5.80
C LYS A 3 -23.41 -13.27 7.11
N TRP A 4 -23.43 -14.59 7.30
CA TRP A 4 -22.82 -15.28 8.44
C TRP A 4 -21.28 -15.19 8.46
N LEU A 5 -20.63 -15.28 7.29
CA LEU A 5 -19.18 -15.13 7.17
C LEU A 5 -18.74 -13.73 7.62
N VAL A 6 -19.48 -12.70 7.19
CA VAL A 6 -19.22 -11.31 7.59
C VAL A 6 -19.34 -11.14 9.10
N ARG A 7 -20.35 -11.76 9.72
CA ARG A 7 -20.53 -11.73 11.18
C ARG A 7 -19.41 -12.42 11.93
N LEU A 8 -18.90 -13.54 11.43
CA LEU A 8 -17.73 -14.20 12.03
C LEU A 8 -16.48 -13.33 11.95
N VAL A 9 -16.22 -12.72 10.78
CA VAL A 9 -15.08 -11.82 10.61
C VAL A 9 -15.19 -10.61 11.55
N GLN A 10 -16.38 -10.03 11.66
CA GLN A 10 -16.64 -8.92 12.60
C GLN A 10 -16.42 -9.35 14.06
N ALA A 11 -16.93 -10.51 14.46
CA ALA A 11 -16.73 -11.02 15.82
C ALA A 11 -15.24 -11.22 16.11
N ALA A 12 -14.49 -11.84 15.20
CA ALA A 12 -13.05 -12.01 15.34
C ALA A 12 -12.32 -10.66 15.45
N ALA A 13 -12.67 -9.67 14.63
CA ALA A 13 -12.10 -8.34 14.70
C ALA A 13 -12.37 -7.65 16.06
N VAL A 14 -13.59 -7.77 16.59
CA VAL A 14 -13.95 -7.26 17.91
C VAL A 14 -13.15 -7.97 19.01
N THR A 15 -13.01 -9.29 18.95
CA THR A 15 -12.23 -10.06 19.92
C THR A 15 -10.75 -9.65 19.92
N VAL A 16 -10.13 -9.50 18.75
CA VAL A 16 -8.73 -9.04 18.64
C VAL A 16 -8.58 -7.62 19.17
N THR A 17 -9.55 -6.75 18.88
CA THR A 17 -9.58 -5.38 19.42
C THR A 17 -9.60 -5.38 20.93
N LEU A 18 -10.52 -6.13 21.53
CA LEU A 18 -10.68 -6.22 22.96
C LEU A 18 -9.41 -6.79 23.62
N ALA A 19 -8.81 -7.81 23.01
CA ALA A 19 -7.56 -8.40 23.49
C ALA A 19 -6.40 -7.39 23.47
N ALA A 20 -6.24 -6.62 22.39
CA ALA A 20 -5.21 -5.58 22.29
C ALA A 20 -5.39 -4.48 23.36
N VAL A 21 -6.64 -4.07 23.61
CA VAL A 21 -6.97 -3.08 24.64
C VAL A 21 -6.70 -3.63 26.03
N CYS A 22 -7.13 -4.86 26.34
CA CYS A 22 -6.85 -5.50 27.62
C CYS A 22 -5.34 -5.63 27.87
N GLN A 23 -4.57 -6.03 26.86
CA GLN A 23 -3.10 -6.14 26.94
C GLN A 23 -2.44 -4.79 27.28
N GLU A 24 -2.98 -3.68 26.77
CA GLU A 24 -2.45 -2.35 27.05
C GLU A 24 -2.90 -1.81 28.43
N LEU A 25 -4.11 -2.17 28.87
CA LEU A 25 -4.63 -1.81 30.19
C LEU A 25 -3.94 -2.56 31.33
N GLU A 26 -3.52 -3.81 31.08
CA GLU A 26 -2.76 -4.64 32.01
C GLU A 26 -1.36 -4.06 32.30
N LYS A 27 -0.81 -3.27 31.36
CA LYS A 27 0.42 -2.52 31.58
C LYS A 27 0.18 -1.33 32.52
N PRO A 28 1.14 -1.02 33.43
CA PRO A 28 1.07 0.18 34.24
C PRO A 28 1.01 1.42 33.33
N PRO A 29 0.27 2.48 33.72
CA PRO A 29 -0.07 3.61 32.85
C PRO A 29 1.14 4.29 32.20
N GLY A 30 2.30 4.30 32.86
CA GLY A 30 3.54 4.87 32.31
C GLY A 30 4.25 4.02 31.24
N GLN A 31 3.86 2.76 31.04
CA GLN A 31 4.45 1.84 30.04
C GLN A 31 3.49 1.55 28.88
N ARG A 32 2.35 2.24 28.82
CA ARG A 32 1.36 2.07 27.74
C ARG A 32 1.85 2.75 26.48
N THR A 33 2.22 1.94 25.51
CA THR A 33 2.70 2.33 24.18
C THR A 33 1.57 2.55 23.17
N TRP A 34 0.42 1.89 23.34
CA TRP A 34 -0.74 1.94 22.44
C TRP A 34 -0.44 1.56 20.99
N HIS A 35 0.66 0.84 20.76
CA HIS A 35 1.05 0.25 19.48
C HIS A 35 1.75 -1.08 19.72
N GLY A 36 1.63 -2.03 18.80
CA GLY A 36 2.23 -3.35 18.95
C GLY A 36 1.67 -4.38 17.98
N LYS A 37 1.68 -5.64 18.40
CA LYS A 37 1.08 -6.76 17.67
C LYS A 37 0.43 -7.74 18.64
N VAL A 38 -0.76 -8.21 18.31
CA VAL A 38 -1.41 -9.35 18.98
C VAL A 38 -1.19 -10.57 18.09
N GLY A 39 -0.25 -11.45 18.48
CA GLY A 39 0.21 -12.55 17.64
C GLY A 39 0.84 -12.03 16.33
N PHE A 40 0.14 -12.23 15.20
CA PHE A 40 0.55 -11.78 13.87
C PHE A 40 -0.13 -10.49 13.41
N ILE A 41 -1.14 -10.02 14.13
CA ILE A 41 -1.96 -8.87 13.74
C ILE A 41 -1.36 -7.60 14.35
N PRO A 42 -0.85 -6.65 13.55
CA PRO A 42 -0.37 -5.37 14.06
C PRO A 42 -1.53 -4.53 14.58
N TYR A 43 -1.28 -3.71 15.60
CA TYR A 43 -2.21 -2.68 16.04
C TYR A 43 -1.45 -1.37 16.31
N ASP A 44 -2.03 -0.24 15.93
CA ASP A 44 -1.54 1.10 16.26
C ASP A 44 -2.73 2.01 16.56
N PHE A 45 -2.97 2.33 17.83
CA PHE A 45 -4.06 3.21 18.25
C PHE A 45 -3.63 4.67 18.35
N ARG A 46 -2.38 5.00 17.99
CA ARG A 46 -1.92 6.39 17.99
C ARG A 46 -2.60 7.15 16.86
N PRO A 47 -2.97 8.43 17.07
CA PRO A 47 -3.57 9.23 16.01
C PRO A 47 -2.61 9.28 14.81
N PRO A 48 -3.09 8.96 13.59
CA PRO A 48 -2.25 8.97 12.41
C PRO A 48 -1.91 10.42 12.04
N THR A 49 -0.66 10.66 11.67
CA THR A 49 -0.24 11.93 11.08
C THR A 49 -0.39 11.85 9.56
N VAL A 50 -0.73 12.96 8.91
CA VAL A 50 -0.87 13.03 7.44
C VAL A 50 0.42 12.60 6.75
N ASP A 51 1.57 13.03 7.27
CA ASP A 51 2.89 12.67 6.76
C ASP A 51 3.11 11.15 6.80
N ARG A 52 2.80 10.53 7.95
CA ARG A 52 2.91 9.08 8.15
C ARG A 52 1.96 8.28 7.27
N LEU A 53 0.76 8.81 6.99
CA LEU A 53 -0.19 8.16 6.09
C LEU A 53 0.36 8.14 4.66
N LYS A 54 0.96 9.24 4.19
CA LYS A 54 1.61 9.31 2.88
C LYS A 54 2.79 8.34 2.78
N GLU A 55 3.63 8.29 3.82
CA GLU A 55 4.78 7.38 3.91
C GLU A 55 4.40 5.90 4.04
N LEU A 56 3.21 5.56 4.54
CA LEU A 56 2.80 4.15 4.64
C LEU A 56 2.02 3.68 3.40
N CYS A 57 1.23 4.58 2.81
CA CYS A 57 0.44 4.27 1.61
C CYS A 57 1.27 4.33 0.32
N TRP A 58 2.29 5.20 0.24
CA TRP A 58 3.04 5.45 -0.98
C TRP A 58 4.54 5.64 -0.70
N ASN A 59 5.22 4.53 -0.44
CA ASN A 59 6.65 4.52 -0.18
C ASN A 59 7.40 3.66 -1.19
N PRO A 60 8.20 4.29 -2.07
CA PRO A 60 8.99 3.56 -3.06
C PRO A 60 10.18 2.81 -2.46
N ASP A 61 10.68 3.21 -1.29
CA ASP A 61 11.82 2.58 -0.62
C ASP A 61 11.43 1.28 0.11
N GLU A 62 10.14 1.08 0.38
CA GLU A 62 9.61 -0.09 1.10
C GLU A 62 8.98 -1.10 0.13
N SER A 63 9.71 -2.15 -0.20
CA SER A 63 9.27 -3.23 -1.11
C SER A 63 8.13 -4.11 -0.58
N ARG A 64 7.77 -4.00 0.71
CA ARG A 64 6.68 -4.80 1.31
C ARG A 64 5.31 -4.20 1.00
N ILE A 65 4.42 -5.03 0.43
CA ILE A 65 3.01 -4.67 0.20
C ILE A 65 2.26 -4.49 1.53
N PHE A 66 2.43 -5.43 2.46
CA PHE A 66 1.77 -5.37 3.77
C PHE A 66 2.71 -4.74 4.78
N THR A 67 2.34 -3.56 5.27
CA THR A 67 3.08 -2.81 6.29
C THR A 67 2.34 -2.80 7.63
N SER A 68 2.95 -2.26 8.67
CA SER A 68 2.27 -2.04 9.95
C SER A 68 1.03 -1.16 9.78
N SER A 69 -0.01 -1.39 10.59
CA SER A 69 -1.25 -0.60 10.56
C SER A 69 -0.97 0.90 10.58
N ILE A 70 -1.65 1.65 9.72
CA ILE A 70 -1.61 3.12 9.70
C ILE A 70 -2.39 3.66 10.91
N TRP A 71 -3.52 3.02 11.22
CA TRP A 71 -4.35 3.33 12.37
C TRP A 71 -5.32 2.17 12.64
N GLY A 72 -5.54 1.86 13.92
CA GLY A 72 -6.36 0.74 14.36
C GLY A 72 -5.63 -0.60 14.24
N ILE A 73 -6.40 -1.66 13.94
CA ILE A 73 -5.92 -3.04 13.96
C ILE A 73 -5.87 -3.60 12.55
N GLY A 74 -4.74 -4.21 12.20
CA GLY A 74 -4.52 -4.86 10.92
C GLY A 74 -3.22 -4.46 10.24
N TRP A 75 -3.16 -4.66 8.94
CA TRP A 75 -2.01 -4.31 8.10
C TRP A 75 -2.35 -3.06 7.29
N GLY A 76 -1.39 -2.16 7.19
CA GLY A 76 -1.40 -1.13 6.16
C GLY A 76 -1.06 -1.73 4.80
N ILE A 77 -1.43 -1.03 3.73
CA ILE A 77 -1.09 -1.41 2.35
C ILE A 77 -0.19 -0.32 1.77
N ASN A 78 1.02 -0.70 1.36
CA ASN A 78 1.83 0.14 0.50
C ASN A 78 1.37 -0.04 -0.95
N PHE A 79 0.64 0.95 -1.46
CA PHE A 79 0.10 0.92 -2.82
C PHE A 79 1.20 0.99 -3.87
N PHE A 80 2.34 1.64 -3.58
CA PHE A 80 3.45 1.68 -4.52
C PHE A 80 3.98 0.27 -4.80
N ALA A 81 4.37 -0.45 -3.76
CA ALA A 81 4.84 -1.83 -3.87
C ALA A 81 3.77 -2.77 -4.46
N LEU A 82 2.49 -2.54 -4.12
CA LEU A 82 1.39 -3.30 -4.72
C LEU A 82 1.33 -3.10 -6.24
N PHE A 83 1.38 -1.86 -6.70
CA PHE A 83 1.27 -1.53 -8.12
C PHE A 83 2.52 -1.88 -8.91
N GLU A 84 3.71 -1.75 -8.33
CA GLU A 84 4.96 -2.24 -8.90
C GLU A 84 4.91 -3.76 -9.11
N ARG A 85 4.45 -4.51 -8.10
CA ARG A 85 4.32 -5.97 -8.17
C ARG A 85 3.23 -6.42 -9.15
N LEU A 86 2.21 -5.60 -9.34
CA LEU A 86 1.20 -5.78 -10.38
C LEU A 86 1.66 -5.27 -11.76
N ARG A 87 2.88 -4.72 -11.88
CA ARG A 87 3.44 -4.12 -13.09
C ARG A 87 2.58 -2.99 -13.69
N ILE A 88 1.74 -2.36 -12.87
CA ILE A 88 0.89 -1.23 -13.30
C ILE A 88 1.73 0.05 -13.43
N ILE A 89 2.72 0.22 -12.54
CA ILE A 89 3.67 1.34 -12.55
C ILE A 89 5.04 0.87 -13.10
N GLY A 90 5.11 -0.37 -13.59
CA GLY A 90 6.33 -0.97 -14.11
C GLY A 90 6.89 -0.15 -15.28
N GLU A 91 8.04 0.47 -15.02
CA GLU A 91 8.95 1.12 -15.95
C GLU A 91 8.33 1.63 -17.26
N TYR A 92 7.75 2.83 -17.17
CA TYR A 92 7.76 3.80 -18.26
C TYR A 92 9.17 4.41 -18.42
N TYR A 93 10.22 3.59 -18.24
CA TYR A 93 11.50 3.93 -18.83
C TYR A 93 11.31 3.65 -20.30
N VAL A 94 11.16 4.73 -21.04
CA VAL A 94 11.61 4.81 -22.42
C VAL A 94 13.01 4.19 -22.44
N THR A 95 13.08 2.88 -22.68
CA THR A 95 14.31 2.21 -23.08
C THR A 95 14.86 3.02 -24.26
N GLU A 96 16.16 3.30 -24.32
CA GLU A 96 16.71 4.08 -25.45
C GLU A 96 16.28 3.51 -26.80
N ASP A 97 16.07 2.19 -26.88
CA ASP A 97 15.49 1.49 -28.03
C ASP A 97 14.08 2.01 -28.42
N ASP A 98 13.22 2.37 -27.46
CA ASP A 98 11.86 2.89 -27.67
C ASP A 98 11.87 4.39 -28.06
N PHE A 99 12.88 5.14 -27.64
CA PHE A 99 13.08 6.54 -28.10
C PHE A 99 13.68 6.60 -29.51
N LEU A 100 14.54 5.64 -29.85
CA LEU A 100 15.25 5.57 -31.12
C LEU A 100 14.45 4.85 -32.21
N MET A 101 13.46 4.01 -31.86
CA MET A 101 12.56 3.43 -32.84
C MET A 101 11.43 4.39 -33.18
N PRO A 102 11.35 4.92 -34.42
CA PRO A 102 10.19 5.66 -34.84
C PRO A 102 9.01 4.68 -34.86
N THR A 103 7.98 4.98 -34.07
CA THR A 103 6.69 4.28 -34.11
C THR A 103 6.21 4.16 -35.56
N GLU A 104 5.44 3.11 -35.88
CA GLU A 104 4.86 2.88 -37.22
C GLU A 104 4.23 4.14 -37.83
N SER A 105 3.62 4.97 -36.97
CA SER A 105 3.09 6.30 -37.30
C SER A 105 4.17 7.31 -37.67
N LEU A 106 5.23 7.47 -36.87
CA LEU A 106 6.38 8.34 -37.19
C LEU A 106 7.10 7.88 -38.47
N ARG A 107 7.25 6.57 -38.68
CA ARG A 107 7.81 6.01 -39.92
C ARG A 107 6.95 6.39 -41.13
N LYS A 108 5.63 6.25 -41.03
CA LYS A 108 4.70 6.65 -42.10
C LYS A 108 4.78 8.14 -42.42
N ILE A 109 4.94 9.00 -41.40
CA ILE A 109 5.07 10.45 -41.59
C ILE A 109 6.41 10.82 -42.22
N LEU A 110 7.50 10.17 -41.83
CA LEU A 110 8.83 10.42 -42.40
C LEU A 110 8.95 9.93 -43.85
N VAL A 111 8.33 8.79 -44.18
CA VAL A 111 8.28 8.24 -45.54
C VAL A 111 7.39 9.08 -46.44
N ASN A 112 6.23 9.53 -45.93
CA ASN A 112 5.35 10.47 -46.64
C ASN A 112 5.63 11.93 -46.26
N ARG A 113 6.91 12.32 -46.13
CA ARG A 113 7.22 13.74 -45.95
C ARG A 113 6.82 14.47 -47.25
N PRO A 114 5.85 15.40 -47.23
CA PRO A 114 5.57 16.22 -48.40
C PRO A 114 6.83 17.03 -48.69
N VAL A 115 7.37 16.87 -49.89
CA VAL A 115 8.46 17.71 -50.37
C VAL A 115 7.87 19.12 -50.51
N VAL A 116 8.26 20.01 -49.61
CA VAL A 116 7.86 21.41 -49.68
C VAL A 116 8.49 22.00 -50.94
N PRO A 117 7.72 22.65 -51.83
CA PRO A 117 8.22 23.26 -53.06
C PRO A 117 9.18 24.43 -52.80
#